data_AF-A0A0C3RY93-F1
#
_entry.id   AF-A0A0C3RY93-F1
#
_cell.length_a   1.000
_cell.length_b   1.000
_cell.length_c   1.000
_cell.angle_alpha   90.00
_cell.angle_beta   90.00
_cell.angle_gamma   90.00
#
_symmetry.space_group_name_H-M   'P 1'
#
loop_
_entity.id
_entity.type
_entity.pdbx_description
1 polymer ?
#
loop_
_entity_poly.entity_id
_entity_poly.type
_entity_poly.pdbx_seq_one_letter_code
_entity_poly.pdbx_strand_id
1 'polypeptide(L)'
;MLPRLAAIPPSRRLLSPRRATHSLPRPTTLDDGCISASYLRGGTSKGIFLHRRDLPADPAAWKPILLGLMGSPDPAHGRQLDGMGGGVSSLSKVCVVQPPDPAQRARGIDVVYTFVQVGIRDAAIDLSGNCGNLSSMIGVFALDEGLAAAGPAARAAGLATVRALNTNTDKL
;
A
#
# COMPACT_ATOMS: atom_id res chain seq x y z
N MET A 1 44.21 24.38 -30.37
CA MET A 1 44.53 24.52 -28.94
C MET A 1 43.20 24.52 -28.18
N LEU A 2 42.71 23.34 -27.79
CA LEU A 2 41.44 23.14 -27.06
C LEU A 2 41.78 22.86 -25.59
N PRO A 3 41.07 23.45 -24.60
CA PRO A 3 41.37 23.19 -23.20
C PRO A 3 40.95 21.77 -22.82
N ARG A 4 41.85 21.05 -22.14
CA ARG A 4 41.58 19.74 -21.53
C ARG A 4 40.51 19.91 -20.44
N LEU A 5 39.37 19.21 -20.56
CA LEU A 5 38.46 19.05 -19.43
C LEU A 5 39.17 18.28 -18.31
N ALA A 6 39.21 18.86 -17.12
CA ALA A 6 39.66 18.17 -15.92
C ALA A 6 38.65 17.07 -15.55
N ALA A 7 39.16 15.88 -15.22
CA ALA A 7 38.33 14.76 -14.80
C ALA A 7 37.67 15.04 -13.43
N ILE A 8 36.35 14.81 -13.36
CA ILE A 8 35.57 14.87 -12.12
C ILE A 8 36.00 13.68 -11.23
N PRO A 9 36.40 13.88 -9.96
CA PRO A 9 36.77 12.78 -9.09
C PRO A 9 35.56 11.90 -8.76
N PRO A 10 35.74 10.58 -8.56
CA PRO A 10 34.64 9.68 -8.25
C PRO A 10 34.00 10.10 -6.92
N SER A 11 32.69 10.30 -6.95
CA SER A 11 31.91 10.60 -5.76
C SER A 11 32.10 9.48 -4.74
N ARG A 12 32.64 9.87 -3.58
CA ARG A 12 32.80 8.99 -2.42
C ARG A 12 31.42 8.44 -2.08
N ARG A 13 31.18 7.15 -2.33
CA ARG A 13 29.99 6.40 -1.89
C ARG A 13 29.87 6.57 -0.38
N LEU A 14 29.05 7.52 0.06
CA LEU A 14 28.51 7.55 1.42
C LEU A 14 27.36 6.54 1.48
N LEU A 15 27.69 5.25 1.31
CA LEU A 15 26.84 4.17 1.79
C LEU A 15 27.17 3.98 3.27
N SER A 16 26.69 4.90 4.11
CA SER A 16 26.39 4.51 5.48
C SER A 16 25.15 3.61 5.39
N PRO A 17 25.15 2.40 5.96
CA PRO A 17 23.91 1.67 6.15
C PRO A 17 23.13 2.46 7.21
N ARG A 18 22.33 3.43 6.79
CA ARG A 18 21.22 3.89 7.61
C ARG A 18 20.27 2.70 7.67
N ARG A 19 20.51 1.82 8.64
CA ARG A 19 19.46 1.03 9.27
C ARG A 19 18.38 2.06 9.62
N ALA A 20 17.34 2.16 8.80
CA ALA A 20 16.13 2.86 9.16
C ALA A 20 15.53 2.10 10.34
N THR A 21 16.03 2.41 11.53
CA THR A 21 15.52 1.97 12.84
C THR A 21 14.45 2.93 13.32
N HIS A 22 14.02 3.88 12.49
CA HIS A 22 12.81 4.64 12.74
C HIS A 22 11.58 3.79 12.40
N SER A 23 11.37 2.72 13.17
CA SER A 23 10.00 2.42 13.58
C SER A 23 9.55 3.62 14.41
N LEU A 24 8.82 4.54 13.79
CA LEU A 24 8.08 5.52 14.56
C LEU A 24 7.24 4.73 15.57
N PRO A 25 7.19 5.16 16.85
CA PRO A 25 6.36 4.48 17.83
C PRO A 25 4.94 4.40 17.28
N ARG A 26 4.45 3.17 17.11
CA ARG A 26 3.08 2.92 16.66
C ARG A 26 2.15 3.48 17.74
N PRO A 27 1.22 4.39 17.42
CA PRO A 27 0.24 4.85 18.39
C PRO A 27 -0.46 3.62 18.98
N THR A 28 -0.33 3.42 20.28
CA THR A 28 -0.91 2.28 20.98
C THR A 28 -2.40 2.45 21.27
N THR A 29 -2.96 3.62 20.95
CA THR A 29 -4.40 3.90 21.01
C THR A 29 -4.84 4.71 19.78
N LEU A 30 -5.99 4.35 19.21
CA LEU A 30 -6.67 5.06 18.10
C LEU A 30 -7.48 6.25 18.66
N ASP A 31 -6.91 7.04 19.58
CA ASP A 31 -7.72 7.97 20.38
C ASP A 31 -8.00 9.34 19.71
N ASP A 32 -7.53 9.61 18.49
CA ASP A 32 -7.73 10.92 17.82
C ASP A 32 -8.26 10.84 16.38
N GLY A 33 -8.91 9.74 15.97
CA GLY A 33 -9.51 9.62 14.63
C GLY A 33 -8.49 9.52 13.48
N CYS A 34 -7.20 9.36 13.78
CA CYS A 34 -6.16 9.08 12.79
C CYS A 34 -6.06 7.59 12.47
N ILE A 35 -5.81 7.25 11.20
CA ILE A 35 -5.59 5.87 10.74
C ILE A 35 -4.18 5.79 10.12
N SER A 36 -3.39 4.80 10.53
CA SER A 36 -2.07 4.54 9.95
C SER A 36 -2.22 4.06 8.50
N ALA A 37 -1.45 4.68 7.60
CA ALA A 37 -1.60 4.46 6.17
C ALA A 37 -0.28 4.66 5.42
N SER A 38 -0.10 3.90 4.33
CA SER A 38 1.00 4.09 3.38
C SER A 38 0.44 4.52 2.02
N TYR A 39 0.96 5.60 1.45
CA TYR A 39 0.57 6.06 0.11
C TYR A 39 1.62 5.63 -0.90
N LEU A 40 1.27 4.65 -1.74
CA LEU A 40 2.23 3.97 -2.62
C LEU A 40 1.84 4.10 -4.08
N ARG A 41 2.85 4.15 -4.95
CA ARG A 41 2.69 4.00 -6.40
C ARG A 41 2.94 2.55 -6.80
N GLY A 42 1.96 1.91 -7.41
CA GLY A 42 2.09 0.59 -8.04
C GLY A 42 1.75 0.68 -9.53
N GLY A 43 2.66 0.24 -10.39
CA GLY A 43 2.55 0.44 -11.84
C GLY A 43 2.24 1.91 -12.19
N THR A 44 1.15 2.14 -12.90
CA THR A 44 0.65 3.48 -13.27
C THR A 44 -0.44 4.03 -12.35
N SER A 45 -0.66 3.43 -11.18
CA SER A 45 -1.65 3.84 -10.18
C SER A 45 -1.01 4.28 -8.87
N LYS A 46 -1.73 5.07 -8.08
CA LYS A 46 -1.40 5.34 -6.68
C LYS A 46 -2.61 5.03 -5.81
N GLY A 47 -2.36 4.61 -4.58
CA GLY A 47 -3.42 4.28 -3.64
C GLY A 47 -2.93 4.25 -2.21
N ILE A 48 -3.89 4.24 -1.30
CA ILE A 48 -3.65 4.09 0.13
C ILE A 48 -3.61 2.60 0.47
N PHE A 49 -2.63 2.20 1.27
CA PHE A 49 -2.48 0.85 1.82
C PHE A 49 -2.72 0.93 3.33
N LEU A 50 -3.68 0.16 3.81
CA LEU A 50 -4.13 0.13 5.20
C LEU A 50 -3.90 -1.27 5.78
N HIS A 51 -3.57 -1.33 7.06
CA HIS A 51 -3.68 -2.58 7.81
C HIS A 51 -5.15 -2.88 8.09
N ARG A 52 -5.56 -4.13 7.88
CA ARG A 52 -6.91 -4.59 8.24
C ARG A 52 -7.25 -4.31 9.71
N ARG A 53 -6.29 -4.49 10.61
CA ARG A 53 -6.49 -4.33 12.06
C ARG A 53 -6.84 -2.90 12.47
N ASP A 54 -6.60 -1.92 11.60
CA ASP A 54 -6.88 -0.50 11.85
C ASP A 54 -8.28 -0.09 11.31
N LEU A 55 -9.06 -1.06 10.80
CA LEU A 55 -10.42 -0.87 10.29
C LEU A 55 -11.44 -1.70 11.09
N PRO A 56 -12.73 -1.30 11.11
CA PRO A 56 -13.80 -2.08 11.71
C PRO A 56 -13.83 -3.55 11.25
N ALA A 57 -14.22 -4.46 12.15
CA ALA A 57 -14.31 -5.90 11.88
C ALA A 57 -15.30 -6.23 10.74
N ASP A 58 -16.34 -5.42 10.57
CA ASP A 58 -17.29 -5.53 9.48
C ASP A 58 -16.86 -4.67 8.26
N PRO A 59 -16.59 -5.26 7.08
CA PRO A 59 -16.32 -4.52 5.85
C PRO A 59 -17.43 -3.54 5.44
N ALA A 60 -18.69 -3.78 5.82
CA ALA A 60 -19.78 -2.86 5.54
C ALA A 60 -19.58 -1.49 6.22
N ALA A 61 -18.86 -1.45 7.34
CA ALA A 61 -18.53 -0.23 8.07
C ALA A 61 -17.32 0.53 7.49
N TRP A 62 -16.64 0.01 6.46
CA TRP A 62 -15.47 0.69 5.87
C TRP A 62 -15.87 1.89 5.01
N LYS A 63 -17.05 1.84 4.39
CA LYS A 63 -17.51 2.83 3.41
C LYS A 63 -17.29 4.29 3.83
N PRO A 64 -17.79 4.77 4.99
CA PRO A 64 -17.58 6.17 5.40
C PRO A 64 -16.10 6.51 5.60
N ILE A 65 -15.30 5.58 6.11
CA ILE A 65 -13.86 5.76 6.33
C ILE A 65 -13.13 5.92 5.00
N LEU A 66 -13.37 5.01 4.05
CA LEU A 66 -12.68 5.03 2.76
C LEU A 66 -13.10 6.21 1.90
N LEU A 67 -14.38 6.62 1.98
CA LEU A 67 -14.87 7.83 1.34
C LEU A 67 -14.18 9.08 1.91
N GLY A 68 -14.08 9.19 3.24
CA GLY A 68 -13.37 10.29 3.90
C GLY A 68 -11.89 10.35 3.54
N LEU A 69 -11.18 9.22 3.60
CA LEU A 69 -9.76 9.14 3.20
C LEU A 69 -9.50 9.63 1.77
N MET A 70 -10.45 9.37 0.87
CA MET A 70 -10.30 9.71 -0.54
C MET A 70 -10.89 11.08 -0.91
N GLY A 71 -11.59 11.78 -0.01
CA GLY A 71 -12.26 13.05 -0.32
C GLY A 71 -13.47 12.86 -1.23
N SER A 72 -14.22 11.77 -1.03
CA SER A 72 -15.41 11.40 -1.79
C SER A 72 -16.66 11.33 -0.90
N PRO A 73 -17.87 11.51 -1.45
CA PRO A 73 -18.15 11.93 -2.83
C PRO A 73 -17.79 13.40 -3.09
N ASP A 74 -17.29 13.69 -4.29
CA ASP A 74 -17.08 15.05 -4.80
C ASP A 74 -17.88 15.26 -6.09
N PRO A 75 -19.22 15.44 -6.00
CA PRO A 75 -20.08 15.52 -7.18
C PRO A 75 -19.88 16.81 -7.98
N ALA A 76 -19.55 17.91 -7.30
CA ALA A 76 -19.47 19.24 -7.89
C ALA A 76 -18.17 19.44 -8.68
N HIS A 77 -17.06 18.92 -8.18
CA HIS A 77 -15.75 19.18 -8.77
C HIS A 77 -15.05 17.92 -9.28
N GLY A 78 -15.26 16.79 -8.63
CA GLY A 78 -14.57 15.53 -8.94
C GLY A 78 -13.05 15.63 -8.85
N ARG A 79 -12.53 16.49 -7.96
CA ARG A 79 -11.11 16.76 -7.75
C ARG A 79 -10.55 16.04 -6.51
N GLN A 80 -11.40 15.67 -5.55
CA GLN A 80 -11.00 15.01 -4.29
C GLN A 80 -10.00 15.83 -3.45
N LEU A 81 -10.15 17.17 -3.43
CA LEU A 81 -9.19 18.08 -2.77
C LEU A 81 -9.20 17.99 -1.24
N ASP A 82 -10.28 17.45 -0.65
CA ASP A 82 -10.43 17.25 0.80
C ASP A 82 -10.07 15.80 1.23
N GLY A 83 -9.14 15.18 0.50
CA GLY A 83 -8.66 13.84 0.77
C GLY A 83 -7.42 13.49 -0.05
N MET A 84 -7.04 12.22 -0.03
CA MET A 84 -5.85 11.72 -0.71
C MET A 84 -6.11 11.24 -2.15
N GLY A 85 -7.36 11.34 -2.60
CA GLY A 85 -7.76 11.05 -3.97
C GLY A 85 -7.20 12.06 -4.97
N GLY A 86 -7.13 11.64 -6.23
CA GLY A 86 -6.58 12.47 -7.31
C GLY A 86 -7.58 12.91 -8.37
N GLY A 87 -8.88 12.71 -8.14
CA GLY A 87 -9.94 13.08 -9.10
C GLY A 87 -9.99 12.23 -10.38
N VAL A 88 -9.21 11.14 -10.43
CA VAL A 88 -9.18 10.18 -11.55
C VAL A 88 -9.10 8.76 -11.00
N SER A 89 -9.67 7.79 -11.73
CA SER A 89 -9.85 6.42 -11.23
C SER A 89 -8.53 5.76 -10.80
N SER A 90 -7.43 6.03 -11.52
CA SER A 90 -6.09 5.51 -11.22
C SER A 90 -5.48 6.01 -9.91
N LEU A 91 -6.04 7.07 -9.33
CA LEU A 91 -5.62 7.72 -8.08
C LEU A 91 -6.69 7.67 -6.98
N SER A 92 -7.82 6.97 -7.21
CA SER A 92 -8.93 6.83 -6.26
C SER A 92 -9.06 5.39 -5.76
N LYS A 93 -8.03 4.89 -5.08
CA LYS A 93 -7.84 3.46 -4.78
C LYS A 93 -7.34 3.19 -3.37
N VAL A 94 -7.83 2.12 -2.77
CA VAL A 94 -7.37 1.63 -1.47
C VAL A 94 -7.06 0.13 -1.52
N CYS A 95 -6.03 -0.30 -0.81
CA CYS A 95 -5.73 -1.70 -0.54
C CYS A 95 -5.76 -1.93 0.98
N VAL A 96 -6.59 -2.87 1.44
CA VAL A 96 -6.63 -3.32 2.84
C VAL A 96 -5.87 -4.64 2.93
N VAL A 97 -4.84 -4.69 3.76
CA VAL A 97 -3.87 -5.78 3.78
C VAL A 97 -3.78 -6.39 5.18
N GLN A 98 -3.65 -7.71 5.26
CA GLN A 98 -3.61 -8.46 6.51
C GLN A 98 -2.70 -9.68 6.42
N PRO A 99 -2.21 -10.21 7.56
CA PRO A 99 -1.56 -11.50 7.55
C PRO A 99 -2.58 -12.61 7.24
N PRO A 100 -2.14 -13.73 6.66
CA PRO A 100 -2.99 -14.88 6.42
C PRO A 100 -3.38 -15.55 7.75
N ASP A 101 -4.58 -16.11 7.79
CA ASP A 101 -5.03 -17.00 8.85
C ASP A 101 -4.25 -18.34 8.84
N PRO A 102 -4.40 -19.22 9.86
CA PRO A 102 -3.68 -20.48 9.91
C PRO A 102 -3.91 -21.41 8.71
N ALA A 103 -5.13 -21.47 8.17
CA ALA A 103 -5.48 -22.35 7.04
C ALA A 103 -4.91 -21.81 5.72
N GLN A 104 -4.99 -20.50 5.51
CA GLN A 104 -4.36 -19.78 4.41
C GLN A 104 -2.84 -19.95 4.45
N ARG A 105 -2.24 -19.80 5.63
CA ARG A 105 -0.79 -20.00 5.83
C ARG A 105 -0.37 -21.44 5.52
N ALA A 106 -1.16 -22.44 5.92
CA ALA A 106 -0.91 -23.84 5.59
C ALA A 106 -0.96 -24.13 4.08
N ARG A 107 -1.69 -23.31 3.30
CA ARG A 107 -1.71 -23.34 1.83
C ARG A 107 -0.56 -22.55 1.17
N GLY A 108 0.38 -22.02 1.96
CA GLY A 108 1.51 -21.24 1.48
C GLY A 108 1.16 -19.81 1.09
N ILE A 109 0.08 -19.24 1.64
CA ILE A 109 -0.26 -17.83 1.44
C ILE A 109 0.58 -17.00 2.40
N ASP A 110 1.21 -15.94 1.90
CA ASP A 110 2.10 -15.07 2.68
C ASP A 110 1.37 -13.81 3.18
N VAL A 111 0.42 -13.31 2.40
CA VAL A 111 -0.37 -12.10 2.71
C VAL A 111 -1.74 -12.19 2.05
N VAL A 112 -2.74 -11.53 2.66
CA VAL A 112 -4.09 -11.43 2.13
C VAL A 112 -4.44 -9.96 1.94
N TYR A 113 -5.11 -9.63 0.86
CA TYR A 113 -5.50 -8.25 0.59
C TYR A 113 -6.87 -8.12 -0.09
N THR A 114 -7.52 -7.00 0.17
CA THR A 114 -8.75 -6.55 -0.48
C THR A 114 -8.44 -5.26 -1.23
N PHE A 115 -8.73 -5.22 -2.53
CA PHE A 115 -8.73 -3.99 -3.32
C PHE A 115 -10.09 -3.30 -3.21
N VAL A 116 -10.07 -1.96 -3.12
CA VAL A 116 -11.26 -1.12 -3.14
C VAL A 116 -11.09 -0.02 -4.16
N GLN A 117 -11.98 0.03 -5.13
CA GLN A 117 -12.13 1.18 -6.01
C GLN A 117 -13.12 2.16 -5.36
N VAL A 118 -12.69 3.41 -5.15
CA VAL A 118 -13.54 4.45 -4.55
C VAL A 118 -14.08 5.36 -5.66
N GLY A 119 -15.40 5.53 -5.68
CA GLY A 119 -16.08 6.46 -6.57
C GLY A 119 -15.64 7.90 -6.30
N ILE A 120 -15.51 8.69 -7.36
CA ILE A 120 -15.03 10.08 -7.24
C ILE A 120 -16.21 11.01 -6.98
N ARG A 121 -17.25 10.94 -7.82
CA ARG A 121 -18.40 11.84 -7.76
C ARG A 121 -19.57 11.30 -6.94
N ASP A 122 -19.63 9.99 -6.77
CA ASP A 122 -20.65 9.30 -6.01
C ASP A 122 -20.05 8.68 -4.75
N ALA A 123 -20.92 8.25 -3.85
CA ALA A 123 -20.52 7.58 -2.62
C ALA A 123 -20.37 6.07 -2.85
N ALA A 124 -19.96 5.61 -4.04
CA ALA A 124 -19.79 4.20 -4.33
C ALA A 124 -18.41 3.71 -3.86
N ILE A 125 -18.37 2.49 -3.33
CA ILE A 125 -17.14 1.71 -3.19
C ILE A 125 -17.36 0.37 -3.89
N ASP A 126 -16.36 -0.11 -4.61
CA ASP A 126 -16.42 -1.37 -5.34
C ASP A 126 -15.34 -2.33 -4.84
N LEU A 127 -15.79 -3.51 -4.42
CA LEU A 127 -15.04 -4.62 -3.86
C LEU A 127 -15.09 -5.87 -4.76
N SER A 128 -15.61 -5.76 -5.98
CA SER A 128 -15.81 -6.92 -6.89
C SER A 128 -14.57 -7.30 -7.69
N GLY A 129 -13.60 -6.38 -7.81
CA GLY A 129 -12.48 -6.52 -8.73
C GLY A 129 -11.10 -6.56 -8.05
N ASN A 130 -10.08 -6.72 -8.87
CA ASN A 130 -8.68 -6.52 -8.50
C ASN A 130 -8.06 -5.39 -9.33
N CYS A 131 -7.00 -4.78 -8.82
CA CYS A 131 -6.17 -3.84 -9.57
C CYS A 131 -4.74 -4.37 -9.69
N GLY A 132 -4.37 -4.90 -10.86
CA GLY A 132 -3.03 -5.44 -11.14
C GLY A 132 -1.88 -4.44 -10.91
N ASN A 133 -2.16 -3.14 -11.06
CA ASN A 133 -1.20 -2.09 -10.76
C ASN A 133 -0.86 -2.04 -9.26
N LEU A 134 -1.86 -2.06 -8.38
CA LEU A 134 -1.60 -1.98 -6.94
C LEU A 134 -1.19 -3.33 -6.35
N SER A 135 -1.61 -4.46 -6.94
CA SER A 135 -1.14 -5.78 -6.51
C SER A 135 0.39 -5.90 -6.60
N SER A 136 1.04 -5.18 -7.51
CA SER A 136 2.51 -5.11 -7.61
C SER A 136 3.21 -4.59 -6.34
N MET A 137 2.50 -3.84 -5.49
CA MET A 137 3.03 -3.29 -4.24
C MET A 137 2.61 -4.06 -2.98
N ILE A 138 1.71 -5.05 -3.10
CA ILE A 138 1.23 -5.81 -1.93
C ILE A 138 2.37 -6.55 -1.25
N GLY A 139 3.25 -7.20 -2.03
CA GLY A 139 4.42 -7.88 -1.47
C GLY A 139 5.40 -6.93 -0.79
N VAL A 140 5.62 -5.75 -1.37
CA VAL A 140 6.51 -4.72 -0.79
C VAL A 140 5.93 -4.21 0.54
N PHE A 141 4.67 -3.79 0.54
CA PHE A 141 3.97 -3.36 1.75
C PHE A 141 3.98 -4.46 2.82
N ALA A 142 3.72 -5.71 2.44
CA ALA A 142 3.71 -6.82 3.38
C ALA A 142 5.06 -7.07 4.06
N LEU A 143 6.16 -6.92 3.33
CA LEU A 143 7.51 -7.09 3.87
C LEU A 143 7.92 -5.88 4.73
N ASP A 144 7.65 -4.67 4.27
CA ASP A 144 7.99 -3.43 4.99
C ASP A 144 7.22 -3.32 6.31
N GLU A 145 5.95 -3.73 6.32
CA GLU A 145 5.06 -3.66 7.47
C GLU A 145 5.08 -4.92 8.37
N GLY A 146 5.92 -5.91 8.04
CA GLY A 146 6.07 -7.14 8.82
C GLY A 146 4.84 -8.06 8.80
N LEU A 147 4.00 -7.99 7.76
CA LEU A 147 2.89 -8.91 7.51
C LEU A 147 3.35 -10.23 6.88
N ALA A 148 4.44 -10.16 6.13
CA ALA A 148 5.14 -11.29 5.54
C ALA A 148 6.64 -11.23 5.90
N ALA A 149 7.35 -12.35 5.75
CA ALA A 149 8.78 -12.40 6.01
C ALA A 149 9.51 -13.10 4.87
N ALA A 150 10.51 -12.40 4.29
CA ALA A 150 11.46 -13.04 3.38
C ALA A 150 12.39 -13.98 4.17
N GLY A 151 12.59 -15.21 3.71
CA GLY A 151 13.57 -16.12 4.30
C GLY A 151 15.01 -15.60 4.15
N PRO A 152 15.98 -16.11 4.94
CA PRO A 152 17.39 -15.70 4.86
C PRO A 152 17.97 -15.79 3.45
N ALA A 153 17.65 -16.87 2.72
CA ALA A 153 18.10 -17.07 1.33
C ALA A 153 17.56 -15.99 0.38
N ALA A 154 16.28 -15.63 0.50
CA ALA A 154 15.67 -14.56 -0.30
C ALA A 154 16.32 -13.20 -0.03
N ARG A 155 16.60 -12.90 1.25
CA ARG A 155 17.32 -11.66 1.63
C ARG A 155 18.73 -11.61 1.05
N ALA A 156 19.45 -12.74 1.07
CA ALA A 156 20.80 -12.82 0.49
C ALA A 156 20.80 -12.67 -1.03
N ALA A 157 19.79 -13.23 -1.71
CA ALA A 157 19.62 -13.11 -3.16
C ALA A 157 19.12 -11.73 -3.61
N GLY A 158 18.62 -10.90 -2.69
CA GLY A 158 17.97 -9.61 -3.02
C GLY A 158 16.63 -9.77 -3.76
N LEU A 159 16.06 -10.98 -3.77
CA LEU A 159 14.81 -11.31 -4.43
C LEU A 159 13.94 -12.17 -3.51
N ALA A 160 12.67 -11.81 -3.36
CA ALA A 160 11.68 -12.56 -2.60
C ALA A 160 10.41 -12.77 -3.42
N THR A 161 9.84 -13.97 -3.33
CA THR A 161 8.50 -14.27 -3.84
C THR A 161 7.50 -14.12 -2.70
N VAL A 162 6.42 -13.37 -2.92
CA VAL A 162 5.31 -13.22 -1.98
C VAL A 162 4.03 -13.70 -2.65
N ARG A 163 3.36 -14.68 -2.03
CA ARG A 163 2.07 -15.23 -2.47
C ARG A 163 0.93 -14.44 -1.81
N ALA A 164 0.26 -13.61 -2.59
CA ALA A 164 -0.75 -12.68 -2.10
C ALA A 164 -2.16 -13.10 -2.52
N LEU A 165 -2.99 -13.52 -1.57
CA LEU A 165 -4.39 -13.86 -1.84
C LEU A 165 -5.24 -12.59 -1.94
N ASN A 166 -5.90 -12.40 -3.07
CA ASN A 166 -6.92 -11.37 -3.26
C ASN A 166 -8.29 -11.87 -2.78
N THR A 167 -8.92 -11.15 -1.85
CA THR A 167 -10.24 -11.50 -1.29
C THR A 167 -11.41 -11.15 -2.20
N ASN A 168 -11.25 -10.21 -3.13
CA ASN A 168 -12.28 -9.83 -4.10
C ASN A 168 -12.56 -10.97 -5.08
N THR A 169 -11.51 -11.71 -5.48
CA THR A 169 -11.57 -12.70 -6.56
C THR A 169 -11.23 -14.13 -6.13
N ASP A 170 -10.79 -14.33 -4.88
CA ASP A 170 -10.26 -15.60 -4.36
C ASP A 170 -9.14 -16.20 -5.23
N LYS A 171 -8.24 -15.32 -5.71
CA LYS A 171 -7.07 -15.68 -6.53
C LYS A 171 -5.76 -15.32 -5.83
N LEU A 172 -4.74 -16.15 -6.08
CA LEU A 172 -3.34 -15.91 -5.71
C LEU A 172 -2.62 -15.06 -6.75
#